data_AF-A0AAU0RF19-F1
#
_entry.id   AF-A0AAU0RF19-F1
#
_cell.length_a   1.000
_cell.length_b   1.000
_cell.length_c   1.000
_cell.angle_alpha   90.00
_cell.angle_beta   90.00
_cell.angle_gamma   90.00
#
_symmetry.space_group_name_H-M   'P 1'
#
loop_
_entity.id
_entity.type
_entity.pdbx_description
1 polymer ?
#
loop_
_entity_poly.entity_id
_entity_poly.type
_entity_poly.pdbx_seq_one_letter_code
_entity_poly.pdbx_strand_id
1 'polypeptide(L)'
;MEYREKTNTTQYSPFGGWQMASNALYMYAHVSPKTTETVPPKLQTLHNITVKHLDSLNHLRYDKRPDNELGIYYLWDEKAPLKSYLITKYKNDSITPYLKRWAKVATLYNQYGTWLIKQFPVEFTKYYVLPNLINYYAPNPEFLGFYNMGRDSVDAGAVQWFGYKTNKVHGFSKDNKITLTQIFPPLLAIINIFFFTGLWGFIFLNGFKEIPSLYRKTLYVLISIWIFNLLFSVFASPIVLRYQVFPFIFTLSFGGILLSFMIRKSFITPTEKSPLVNKDIAAAL
;
A
#
# COMPACT_ATOMS: atom_id res chain seq x y z
N MET A 1 -11.11 16.43 -19.29
CA MET A 1 -11.98 16.30 -20.49
C MET A 1 -11.41 15.28 -21.48
N GLU A 2 -10.10 15.32 -21.75
CA GLU A 2 -9.41 14.45 -22.73
C GLU A 2 -9.53 12.92 -22.52
N TYR A 3 -9.62 12.43 -21.28
CA TYR A 3 -9.71 10.98 -21.01
C TYR A 3 -11.05 10.36 -21.41
N ARG A 4 -12.16 11.06 -21.11
CA ARG A 4 -13.53 10.64 -21.45
C ARG A 4 -13.73 10.66 -22.97
N GLU A 5 -13.11 11.62 -23.66
CA GLU A 5 -13.08 11.71 -25.12
C GLU A 5 -12.31 10.53 -25.75
N LYS A 6 -11.15 10.15 -25.19
CA LYS A 6 -10.33 9.05 -25.74
C LYS A 6 -10.88 7.64 -25.45
N THR A 7 -11.55 7.44 -24.31
CA THR A 7 -11.95 6.09 -23.85
C THR A 7 -13.44 5.82 -23.88
N ASN A 8 -14.27 6.85 -23.98
CA ASN A 8 -15.73 6.78 -23.94
C ASN A 8 -16.28 6.05 -22.70
N THR A 9 -15.59 6.18 -21.56
CA THR A 9 -16.07 5.69 -20.26
C THR A 9 -16.09 6.82 -19.23
N THR A 10 -17.10 6.80 -18.35
CA THR A 10 -17.20 7.72 -17.20
C THR A 10 -16.57 7.07 -15.99
N GLN A 11 -15.24 7.08 -15.91
CA GLN A 11 -14.50 6.63 -14.73
C GLN A 11 -13.28 7.54 -14.50
N TYR A 12 -12.98 7.82 -13.24
CA TYR A 12 -11.85 8.67 -12.86
C TYR A 12 -10.51 8.06 -13.31
N SER A 13 -10.35 6.75 -13.10
CA SER A 13 -9.24 5.97 -13.64
C SER A 13 -9.68 4.50 -13.77
N PRO A 14 -9.43 3.82 -14.90
CA PRO A 14 -9.69 2.40 -15.01
C PRO A 14 -8.81 1.57 -14.07
N PHE A 15 -7.66 2.10 -13.68
CA PHE A 15 -6.74 1.42 -12.80
C PHE A 15 -7.42 1.02 -11.48
N GLY A 16 -8.31 1.85 -10.94
CA GLY A 16 -9.03 1.53 -9.71
C GLY A 16 -9.90 0.27 -9.81
N GLY A 17 -10.52 0.02 -10.96
CA GLY A 17 -11.32 -1.19 -11.17
C GLY A 17 -10.48 -2.45 -11.30
N TRP A 18 -9.36 -2.34 -12.01
CA TRP A 18 -8.36 -3.41 -12.11
C TRP A 18 -7.72 -3.73 -10.76
N GLN A 19 -7.34 -2.70 -10.01
CA GLN A 19 -6.73 -2.83 -8.69
C GLN A 19 -7.70 -3.46 -7.69
N MET A 20 -8.96 -3.03 -7.67
CA MET A 20 -10.00 -3.61 -6.81
C MET A 20 -10.16 -5.12 -7.04
N ALA A 21 -10.24 -5.56 -8.31
CA ALA A 21 -10.30 -6.98 -8.63
C ALA A 21 -9.01 -7.71 -8.24
N SER A 22 -7.83 -7.13 -8.54
CA SER A 22 -6.54 -7.72 -8.19
C SER A 22 -6.41 -7.96 -6.69
N ASN A 23 -6.77 -6.98 -5.87
CA ASN A 23 -6.76 -7.07 -4.41
C ASN A 23 -7.70 -8.18 -3.91
N ALA A 24 -8.91 -8.25 -4.48
CA ALA A 24 -9.88 -9.28 -4.14
C ALA A 24 -9.40 -10.70 -4.54
N LEU A 25 -8.66 -10.84 -5.65
CA LEU A 25 -8.14 -12.12 -6.11
C LEU A 25 -7.05 -12.70 -5.19
N TYR A 26 -6.24 -11.86 -4.54
CA TYR A 26 -5.30 -12.33 -3.51
C TYR A 26 -6.01 -12.98 -2.32
N MET A 27 -7.15 -12.43 -1.91
CA MET A 27 -8.02 -13.12 -0.94
C MET A 27 -8.64 -14.36 -1.56
N TYR A 28 -9.20 -14.25 -2.76
CA TYR A 28 -9.99 -15.32 -3.37
C TYR A 28 -9.16 -16.58 -3.64
N ALA A 29 -7.86 -16.42 -3.91
CA ALA A 29 -6.90 -17.52 -4.03
C ALA A 29 -6.85 -18.45 -2.81
N HIS A 30 -7.20 -17.95 -1.62
CA HIS A 30 -7.19 -18.71 -0.37
C HIS A 30 -8.54 -19.34 -0.02
N VAL A 31 -9.62 -18.97 -0.72
CA VAL A 31 -10.99 -19.42 -0.43
C VAL A 31 -11.68 -20.09 -1.61
N SER A 32 -11.18 -19.97 -2.84
CA SER A 32 -11.77 -20.60 -4.03
C SER A 32 -11.82 -22.13 -3.91
N PRO A 33 -12.89 -22.81 -4.41
CA PRO A 33 -14.11 -22.29 -5.03
C PRO A 33 -15.30 -22.20 -4.06
N LYS A 34 -15.11 -21.73 -2.82
CA LYS A 34 -16.15 -21.78 -1.76
C LYS A 34 -17.28 -20.74 -1.86
N THR A 35 -17.59 -20.22 -3.05
CA THR A 35 -18.70 -19.24 -3.18
C THR A 35 -20.05 -19.91 -2.99
N THR A 36 -20.82 -19.46 -1.99
CA THR A 36 -22.15 -19.99 -1.67
C THR A 36 -23.26 -19.25 -2.42
N GLU A 37 -23.04 -17.99 -2.81
CA GLU A 37 -23.99 -17.22 -3.60
C GLU A 37 -23.90 -17.50 -5.10
N THR A 38 -25.02 -17.37 -5.79
CA THR A 38 -25.08 -17.45 -7.25
C THR A 38 -24.30 -16.29 -7.87
N VAL A 39 -23.30 -16.64 -8.69
CA VAL A 39 -22.50 -15.67 -9.44
C VAL A 39 -23.41 -14.87 -10.39
N PRO A 40 -23.43 -13.53 -10.33
CA PRO A 40 -24.22 -12.71 -11.24
C PRO A 40 -23.89 -13.02 -12.72
N PRO A 41 -24.87 -13.12 -13.63
CA PRO A 41 -24.64 -13.58 -15.01
C PRO A 41 -23.54 -12.80 -15.75
N LYS A 42 -23.49 -11.48 -15.56
CA LYS A 42 -22.46 -10.61 -16.16
C LYS A 42 -21.03 -10.91 -15.71
N LEU A 43 -20.86 -11.51 -14.52
CA LEU A 43 -19.56 -11.85 -13.91
C LEU A 43 -19.15 -13.30 -14.20
N GLN A 44 -20.08 -14.14 -14.66
CA GLN A 44 -19.91 -15.59 -14.75
C GLN A 44 -18.71 -15.99 -15.62
N THR A 45 -18.54 -15.37 -16.79
CA THR A 45 -17.39 -15.67 -17.66
C THR A 45 -16.05 -15.35 -16.97
N LEU A 46 -15.96 -14.21 -16.30
CA LEU A 46 -14.74 -13.82 -15.57
C LEU A 46 -14.50 -14.77 -14.39
N HIS A 47 -15.56 -15.11 -13.65
CA HIS A 47 -15.47 -16.02 -12.52
C HIS A 47 -15.00 -17.42 -12.92
N ASN A 48 -15.52 -17.97 -14.01
CA ASN A 48 -15.09 -19.27 -14.52
C ASN A 48 -13.61 -19.27 -14.92
N ILE A 49 -13.13 -18.19 -15.54
CA ILE A 49 -11.70 -18.01 -15.85
C ILE A 49 -10.88 -17.93 -14.55
N THR A 50 -11.37 -17.20 -13.55
CA THR A 50 -10.71 -17.09 -12.23
C THR A 50 -10.62 -18.44 -11.54
N VAL A 51 -11.72 -19.18 -11.40
CA VAL A 51 -11.73 -20.48 -10.71
C VAL A 51 -10.78 -21.45 -11.40
N LYS A 52 -10.89 -21.59 -12.73
CA LYS A 52 -9.99 -22.45 -13.52
C LYS A 52 -8.51 -22.09 -13.32
N HIS A 53 -8.20 -20.81 -13.27
CA HIS A 53 -6.82 -20.35 -13.03
C HIS A 53 -6.36 -20.70 -11.61
N LEU A 54 -7.18 -20.43 -10.59
CA LEU A 54 -6.84 -20.74 -9.20
C LEU A 54 -6.69 -22.23 -8.96
N ASP A 55 -7.54 -23.06 -9.57
CA ASP A 55 -7.42 -24.52 -9.55
C ASP A 55 -6.07 -24.95 -10.13
N SER A 56 -5.63 -24.32 -11.22
CA SER A 56 -4.31 -24.61 -11.80
C SER A 56 -3.15 -24.27 -10.84
N LEU A 57 -3.29 -23.20 -10.04
CA LEU A 57 -2.28 -22.82 -9.05
C LEU A 57 -2.31 -23.72 -7.80
N ASN A 58 -3.43 -24.36 -7.50
CA ASN A 58 -3.55 -25.27 -6.34
C ASN A 58 -2.73 -26.56 -6.52
N HIS A 59 -2.32 -26.89 -7.74
CA HIS A 59 -1.40 -27.99 -8.03
C HIS A 59 0.07 -27.62 -7.83
N LEU A 60 0.38 -26.32 -7.64
CA LEU A 60 1.73 -25.85 -7.37
C LEU A 60 2.00 -25.84 -5.88
N ARG A 61 3.25 -26.11 -5.51
CA ARG A 61 3.72 -25.85 -4.14
C ARG A 61 3.57 -24.36 -3.81
N TYR A 62 3.18 -24.05 -2.57
CA TYR A 62 2.93 -22.68 -2.11
C TYR A 62 4.10 -21.72 -2.39
N ASP A 63 5.35 -22.14 -2.16
CA ASP A 63 6.55 -21.34 -2.42
C ASP A 63 6.83 -21.07 -3.91
N LYS A 64 6.14 -21.77 -4.81
CA LYS A 64 6.25 -21.63 -6.27
C LYS A 64 5.08 -20.91 -6.90
N ARG A 65 4.06 -20.55 -6.10
CA ARG A 65 2.93 -19.81 -6.62
C ARG A 65 3.31 -18.34 -6.85
N PRO A 66 2.89 -17.73 -7.98
CA PRO A 66 3.18 -16.33 -8.27
C PRO A 66 2.35 -15.35 -7.42
N ASP A 67 1.34 -15.84 -6.70
CA ASP A 67 0.45 -15.09 -5.82
C ASP A 67 0.72 -15.36 -4.33
N ASN A 68 1.85 -15.98 -3.99
CA ASN A 68 2.24 -16.26 -2.60
C ASN A 68 2.59 -15.01 -1.78
N GLU A 69 2.93 -13.91 -2.48
CA GLU A 69 3.17 -12.59 -1.91
C GLU A 69 2.23 -11.55 -2.53
N LEU A 70 1.78 -10.59 -1.72
CA LEU A 70 1.01 -9.46 -2.22
C LEU A 70 1.83 -8.64 -3.21
N GLY A 71 1.23 -8.35 -4.36
CA GLY A 71 1.91 -7.62 -5.41
C GLY A 71 1.02 -7.41 -6.62
N ILE A 72 1.63 -7.37 -7.78
CA ILE A 72 0.95 -6.97 -9.02
C ILE A 72 0.56 -8.14 -9.93
N TYR A 73 0.70 -9.39 -9.47
CA TYR A 73 0.53 -10.58 -10.30
C TYR A 73 -0.83 -10.60 -11.01
N TYR A 74 -1.92 -10.51 -10.23
CA TYR A 74 -3.28 -10.52 -10.76
C TYR A 74 -3.62 -9.32 -11.65
N LEU A 75 -2.84 -8.25 -11.54
CA LEU A 75 -3.04 -7.00 -12.28
C LEU A 75 -2.37 -7.02 -13.66
N TRP A 76 -1.13 -7.50 -13.74
CA TRP A 76 -0.28 -7.30 -14.92
C TRP A 76 0.10 -8.59 -15.65
N ASP A 77 0.11 -9.75 -15.00
CA ASP A 77 0.55 -11.00 -15.64
C ASP A 77 -0.44 -11.46 -16.71
N GLU A 78 0.05 -11.78 -17.91
CA GLU A 78 -0.80 -12.14 -19.05
C GLU A 78 -1.58 -13.43 -18.84
N LYS A 79 -1.08 -14.34 -17.99
CA LYS A 79 -1.72 -15.61 -17.64
C LYS A 79 -2.69 -15.47 -16.47
N ALA A 80 -2.67 -14.34 -15.75
CA ALA A 80 -3.62 -14.09 -14.67
C ALA A 80 -5.06 -13.92 -15.20
N PRO A 81 -6.09 -14.14 -14.36
CA PRO A 81 -7.49 -14.14 -14.79
C PRO A 81 -7.95 -12.84 -15.43
N LEU A 82 -7.50 -11.69 -14.90
CA LEU A 82 -7.93 -10.38 -15.40
C LEU A 82 -7.37 -10.10 -16.80
N LYS A 83 -6.12 -10.49 -17.08
CA LYS A 83 -5.55 -10.35 -18.43
C LYS A 83 -6.12 -11.40 -19.38
N SER A 84 -6.30 -12.63 -18.91
CA SER A 84 -6.94 -13.70 -19.67
C SER A 84 -8.35 -13.31 -20.14
N TYR A 85 -9.21 -12.79 -19.24
CA TYR A 85 -10.54 -12.31 -19.62
C TYR A 85 -10.49 -11.18 -20.65
N LEU A 86 -9.59 -10.21 -20.49
CA LEU A 86 -9.41 -9.12 -21.45
C LEU A 86 -9.04 -9.67 -22.83
N ILE A 87 -8.09 -10.59 -22.91
CA ILE A 87 -7.63 -11.21 -24.15
C ILE A 87 -8.78 -12.01 -24.79
N THR A 88 -9.49 -12.84 -24.03
CA THR A 88 -10.61 -13.64 -24.54
C THR A 88 -11.75 -12.76 -25.04
N LYS A 89 -12.13 -11.73 -24.28
CA LYS A 89 -13.24 -10.82 -24.62
C LYS A 89 -13.01 -10.06 -25.93
N TYR A 90 -11.76 -9.74 -26.23
CA TYR A 90 -11.38 -8.94 -27.40
C TYR A 90 -10.52 -9.71 -28.40
N LYS A 91 -10.58 -11.05 -28.39
CA LYS A 91 -9.77 -11.91 -29.27
C LYS A 91 -9.95 -11.58 -30.75
N ASN A 92 -11.18 -11.23 -31.14
CA ASN A 92 -11.55 -10.92 -32.52
C ASN A 92 -11.58 -9.40 -32.81
N ASP A 93 -11.18 -8.56 -31.84
CA ASP A 93 -11.17 -7.11 -31.98
C ASP A 93 -9.73 -6.61 -32.22
N SER A 94 -9.39 -6.45 -33.51
CA SER A 94 -8.12 -5.91 -33.98
C SER A 94 -8.11 -4.38 -34.15
N ILE A 95 -9.28 -3.73 -34.06
CA ILE A 95 -9.45 -2.32 -34.40
C ILE A 95 -9.37 -1.45 -33.14
N THR A 96 -9.87 -1.93 -31.99
CA THR A 96 -9.89 -1.13 -30.77
C THR A 96 -8.51 -1.09 -30.10
N PRO A 97 -7.93 0.10 -29.85
CA PRO A 97 -6.66 0.24 -29.15
C PRO A 97 -6.66 -0.44 -27.78
N TYR A 98 -5.52 -1.03 -27.39
CA TYR A 98 -5.39 -1.78 -26.13
C TYR A 98 -5.86 -0.97 -24.92
N LEU A 99 -5.45 0.29 -24.80
CA LEU A 99 -5.84 1.16 -23.67
C LEU A 99 -7.36 1.32 -23.55
N LYS A 100 -8.07 1.40 -24.68
CA LYS A 100 -9.53 1.52 -24.70
C LYS A 100 -10.20 0.21 -24.29
N ARG A 101 -9.68 -0.94 -24.72
CA ARG A 101 -10.15 -2.27 -24.27
C ARG A 101 -9.92 -2.47 -22.76
N TRP A 102 -8.74 -2.10 -22.29
CA TRP A 102 -8.35 -2.12 -20.88
C TRP A 102 -9.24 -1.21 -20.03
N ALA A 103 -9.56 -0.01 -20.52
CA ALA A 103 -10.47 0.92 -19.86
C ALA A 103 -11.91 0.39 -19.79
N LYS A 104 -12.41 -0.23 -20.87
CA LYS A 104 -13.79 -0.77 -20.95
C LYS A 104 -14.08 -1.89 -19.96
N VAL A 105 -13.10 -2.70 -19.58
CA VAL A 105 -13.31 -3.82 -18.63
C VAL A 105 -13.20 -3.39 -17.16
N ALA A 106 -12.64 -2.21 -16.88
CA ALA A 106 -12.38 -1.78 -15.51
C ALA A 106 -13.65 -1.70 -14.64
N THR A 107 -14.78 -1.25 -15.18
CA THR A 107 -16.05 -1.21 -14.44
C THR A 107 -16.52 -2.61 -14.06
N LEU A 108 -16.37 -3.59 -14.96
CA LEU A 108 -16.70 -5.00 -14.68
C LEU A 108 -15.80 -5.56 -13.57
N TYR A 109 -14.51 -5.21 -13.60
CA TYR A 109 -13.54 -5.68 -12.60
C TYR A 109 -13.79 -5.07 -11.23
N ASN A 110 -14.15 -3.78 -11.20
CA ASN A 110 -14.58 -3.15 -9.96
C ASN A 110 -15.78 -3.90 -9.35
N GLN A 111 -16.81 -4.17 -10.17
CA GLN A 111 -17.98 -4.93 -9.73
C GLN A 111 -17.62 -6.34 -9.26
N TYR A 112 -16.70 -7.02 -9.95
CA TYR A 112 -16.27 -8.37 -9.59
C TYR A 112 -15.50 -8.39 -8.27
N GLY A 113 -14.50 -7.52 -8.11
CA GLY A 113 -13.72 -7.41 -6.89
C GLY A 113 -14.58 -7.02 -5.69
N THR A 114 -15.47 -6.04 -5.85
CA THR A 114 -16.42 -5.66 -4.80
C THR A 114 -17.38 -6.78 -4.46
N TRP A 115 -17.89 -7.52 -5.45
CA TRP A 115 -18.74 -8.68 -5.20
C TRP A 115 -17.98 -9.73 -4.36
N LEU A 116 -16.77 -10.12 -4.76
CA LEU A 116 -15.94 -11.08 -3.99
C LEU A 116 -15.66 -10.61 -2.56
N ILE A 117 -15.31 -9.33 -2.35
CA ILE A 117 -15.02 -8.80 -1.01
C ILE A 117 -16.27 -8.82 -0.12
N LYS A 118 -17.46 -8.55 -0.68
CA LYS A 118 -18.71 -8.63 0.07
C LYS A 118 -19.05 -10.05 0.51
N GLN A 119 -18.66 -11.05 -0.28
CA GLN A 119 -18.85 -12.46 0.07
C GLN A 119 -17.91 -12.91 1.18
N PHE A 120 -16.68 -12.39 1.20
CA PHE A 120 -15.61 -12.85 2.09
C PHE A 120 -14.90 -11.68 2.80
N PRO A 121 -15.62 -10.86 3.60
CA PRO A 121 -15.03 -9.69 4.23
C PRO A 121 -13.97 -10.04 5.28
N VAL A 122 -14.17 -11.15 6.00
CA VAL A 122 -13.24 -11.63 7.03
C VAL A 122 -11.97 -12.14 6.39
N GLU A 123 -12.10 -12.94 5.33
CA GLU A 123 -10.97 -13.48 4.58
C GLU A 123 -10.25 -12.39 3.80
N PHE A 124 -10.96 -11.37 3.31
CA PHE A 124 -10.31 -10.20 2.70
C PHE A 124 -9.45 -9.46 3.72
N THR A 125 -9.96 -9.32 4.95
CA THR A 125 -9.18 -8.75 6.04
C THR A 125 -7.95 -9.61 6.35
N LYS A 126 -8.12 -10.93 6.44
CA LYS A 126 -7.05 -11.88 6.81
C LYS A 126 -5.97 -12.03 5.73
N TYR A 127 -6.34 -12.14 4.46
CA TYR A 127 -5.44 -12.50 3.37
C TYR A 127 -4.99 -11.32 2.51
N TYR A 128 -5.62 -10.14 2.65
CA TYR A 128 -5.19 -8.93 1.96
C TYR A 128 -4.88 -7.79 2.93
N VAL A 129 -5.84 -7.34 3.75
CA VAL A 129 -5.67 -6.13 4.58
C VAL A 129 -4.55 -6.31 5.61
N LEU A 130 -4.53 -7.41 6.36
CA LEU A 130 -3.54 -7.64 7.41
C LEU A 130 -2.12 -7.86 6.84
N PRO A 131 -1.89 -8.69 5.82
CA PRO A 131 -0.57 -8.75 5.17
C PRO A 131 -0.14 -7.40 4.60
N ASN A 132 -1.08 -6.60 4.08
CA ASN A 132 -0.75 -5.28 3.57
C ASN A 132 -0.43 -4.27 4.69
N LEU A 133 -1.04 -4.39 5.86
CA LEU A 133 -0.65 -3.64 7.07
C LEU A 133 0.77 -3.99 7.51
N ILE A 134 1.15 -5.27 7.43
CA ILE A 134 2.54 -5.70 7.69
C ILE A 134 3.48 -5.03 6.68
N ASN A 135 3.11 -4.99 5.39
CA ASN A 135 3.88 -4.29 4.36
C ASN A 135 3.91 -2.76 4.56
N TYR A 136 2.89 -2.15 5.18
CA TYR A 136 2.96 -0.74 5.58
C TYR A 136 4.08 -0.51 6.59
N TYR A 137 4.21 -1.44 7.54
CA TYR A 137 5.19 -1.35 8.61
C TYR A 137 6.61 -1.71 8.14
N ALA A 138 6.75 -2.78 7.35
CA ALA A 138 8.01 -3.29 6.80
C ALA A 138 7.82 -3.68 5.32
N PRO A 139 7.94 -2.73 4.38
CA PRO A 139 7.57 -2.95 2.99
C PRO A 139 8.57 -3.82 2.23
N ASN A 140 8.09 -4.59 1.25
CA ASN A 140 8.97 -5.29 0.30
C ASN A 140 9.65 -4.27 -0.65
N PRO A 141 10.98 -4.38 -0.90
CA PRO A 141 11.68 -3.56 -1.89
C PRO A 141 11.13 -3.65 -3.32
N GLU A 142 10.50 -4.77 -3.69
CA GLU A 142 9.93 -5.05 -5.02
C GLU A 142 10.94 -4.68 -6.14
N PHE A 143 10.54 -3.83 -7.10
CA PHE A 143 11.35 -3.43 -8.24
C PHE A 143 12.60 -2.63 -7.85
N LEU A 144 12.62 -1.98 -6.69
CA LEU A 144 13.82 -1.27 -6.23
C LEU A 144 14.90 -2.27 -5.80
N GLY A 145 14.53 -3.51 -5.48
CA GLY A 145 15.46 -4.56 -5.10
C GLY A 145 16.30 -5.12 -6.25
N PHE A 146 15.91 -4.85 -7.51
CA PHE A 146 16.58 -5.43 -8.68
C PHE A 146 16.78 -4.38 -9.77
N TYR A 147 18.04 -4.21 -10.20
CA TYR A 147 18.39 -3.39 -11.34
C TYR A 147 17.61 -3.84 -12.58
N ASN A 148 16.88 -2.90 -13.20
CA ASN A 148 16.03 -3.14 -14.35
C ASN A 148 15.12 -4.39 -14.21
N MET A 149 14.58 -4.61 -13.00
CA MET A 149 13.73 -5.77 -12.68
C MET A 149 14.41 -7.13 -12.98
N GLY A 150 15.74 -7.18 -12.92
CA GLY A 150 16.53 -8.37 -13.20
C GLY A 150 16.77 -8.65 -14.68
N ARG A 151 16.39 -7.74 -15.58
CA ARG A 151 16.59 -7.89 -17.03
C ARG A 151 17.76 -7.04 -17.52
N ASP A 152 18.42 -7.49 -18.57
CA ASP A 152 19.50 -6.74 -19.23
C ASP A 152 19.00 -5.84 -20.36
N SER A 153 17.68 -5.80 -20.56
CA SER A 153 17.05 -5.10 -21.67
C SER A 153 15.76 -4.40 -21.28
N VAL A 154 15.44 -3.35 -22.02
CA VAL A 154 14.22 -2.55 -21.90
C VAL A 154 13.34 -2.73 -23.14
N ASP A 155 12.06 -2.39 -23.03
CA ASP A 155 11.14 -2.44 -24.16
C ASP A 155 11.39 -1.30 -25.17
N ALA A 156 10.84 -1.44 -26.37
CA ALA A 156 11.01 -0.46 -27.44
C ALA A 156 10.49 0.95 -27.06
N GLY A 157 9.47 1.04 -26.22
CA GLY A 157 8.95 2.31 -25.73
C GLY A 157 9.97 3.04 -24.87
N ALA A 158 10.64 2.32 -23.97
CA ALA A 158 11.75 2.88 -23.18
C ALA A 158 12.93 3.32 -24.06
N VAL A 159 13.31 2.52 -25.07
CA VAL A 159 14.36 2.90 -26.04
C VAL A 159 14.01 4.22 -26.73
N GLN A 160 12.78 4.34 -27.22
CA GLN A 160 12.31 5.54 -27.91
C GLN A 160 12.24 6.74 -26.96
N TRP A 161 11.71 6.57 -25.75
CA TRP A 161 11.50 7.65 -24.79
C TRP A 161 12.82 8.23 -24.28
N PHE A 162 13.78 7.37 -23.96
CA PHE A 162 15.07 7.79 -23.42
C PHE A 162 16.15 8.00 -24.50
N GLY A 163 15.81 7.76 -25.78
CA GLY A 163 16.75 7.92 -26.90
C GLY A 163 17.92 6.95 -26.86
N TYR A 164 17.72 5.72 -26.37
CA TYR A 164 18.77 4.73 -26.32
C TYR A 164 19.14 4.21 -27.72
N LYS A 165 20.43 3.98 -27.95
CA LYS A 165 20.91 3.38 -29.21
C LYS A 165 20.59 1.89 -29.33
N THR A 166 20.48 1.21 -28.20
CA THR A 166 20.15 -0.22 -28.11
C THR A 166 19.15 -0.43 -26.99
N ASN A 167 18.50 -1.60 -26.98
CA ASN A 167 17.60 -1.98 -25.90
C ASN A 167 18.34 -2.58 -24.70
N LYS A 168 19.68 -2.68 -24.73
CA LYS A 168 20.50 -3.26 -23.66
C LYS A 168 20.90 -2.18 -22.65
N VAL A 169 20.74 -2.49 -21.37
CA VAL A 169 21.11 -1.60 -20.26
C VAL A 169 22.12 -2.30 -19.36
N HIS A 170 23.12 -1.55 -18.91
CA HIS A 170 24.21 -2.06 -18.08
C HIS A 170 24.18 -1.37 -16.71
N GLY A 171 24.17 -2.17 -15.65
CA GLY A 171 24.34 -1.70 -14.28
C GLY A 171 25.81 -1.63 -13.88
N PHE A 172 26.12 -0.83 -12.86
CA PHE A 172 27.46 -0.77 -12.26
C PHE A 172 27.78 -1.99 -11.37
N SER A 173 26.76 -2.71 -10.92
CA SER A 173 26.90 -3.90 -10.07
C SER A 173 26.98 -5.17 -10.91
N LYS A 174 27.81 -6.12 -10.49
CA LYS A 174 27.92 -7.46 -11.09
C LYS A 174 26.68 -8.33 -10.82
N ASP A 175 25.98 -8.04 -9.72
CA ASP A 175 24.70 -8.65 -9.38
C ASP A 175 23.56 -7.65 -9.71
N ASN A 176 22.48 -8.16 -10.29
CA ASN A 176 21.27 -7.39 -10.53
C ASN A 176 20.56 -7.03 -9.21
N LYS A 177 20.87 -7.71 -8.10
CA LYS A 177 20.30 -7.41 -6.79
C LYS A 177 20.91 -6.16 -6.18
N ILE A 178 20.05 -5.22 -5.78
CA ILE A 178 20.45 -3.98 -5.10
C ILE A 178 20.31 -4.20 -3.58
N THR A 179 21.38 -4.71 -2.96
CA THR A 179 21.42 -5.06 -1.53
C THR A 179 21.11 -3.89 -0.60
N LEU A 180 21.46 -2.66 -1.01
CA LEU A 180 21.17 -1.44 -0.24
C LEU A 180 19.67 -1.30 0.09
N THR A 181 18.79 -1.76 -0.81
CA THR A 181 17.34 -1.67 -0.58
C THR A 181 16.85 -2.55 0.56
N GLN A 182 17.60 -3.58 0.95
CA GLN A 182 17.24 -4.50 2.03
C GLN A 182 17.40 -3.88 3.43
N ILE A 183 18.10 -2.73 3.53
CA ILE A 183 18.27 -1.99 4.78
C ILE A 183 17.01 -1.19 5.13
N PHE A 184 16.25 -0.75 4.12
CA PHE A 184 15.10 0.13 4.36
C PHE A 184 13.94 -0.53 5.11
N PRO A 185 13.52 -1.78 4.81
CA PRO A 185 12.42 -2.41 5.55
C PRO A 185 12.63 -2.47 7.07
N PRO A 186 13.76 -2.96 7.61
CA PRO A 186 14.00 -2.92 9.06
C PRO A 186 14.18 -1.50 9.60
N LEU A 187 14.79 -0.59 8.84
CA LEU A 187 14.92 0.82 9.26
C LEU A 187 13.55 1.51 9.40
N LEU A 188 12.65 1.31 8.43
CA LEU A 188 11.27 1.78 8.46
C LEU A 188 10.50 1.21 9.66
N ALA A 189 10.66 -0.08 9.92
CA ALA A 189 10.06 -0.73 11.09
C ALA A 189 10.50 -0.06 12.40
N ILE A 190 11.81 0.18 12.57
CA ILE A 190 12.37 0.87 13.75
C ILE A 190 11.79 2.28 13.89
N ILE A 191 11.72 3.04 12.80
CA ILE A 191 11.19 4.41 12.81
C ILE A 191 9.69 4.42 13.13
N ASN A 192 8.94 3.45 12.62
CA ASN A 192 7.53 3.30 12.96
C ASN A 192 7.35 2.99 14.45
N ILE A 193 8.10 2.03 15.02
CA ILE A 193 8.10 1.77 16.47
C ILE A 193 8.39 3.05 17.23
N PHE A 194 9.44 3.74 16.84
CA PHE A 194 9.89 4.97 17.48
C PHE A 194 8.81 6.06 17.47
N PHE A 195 8.16 6.27 16.32
CA PHE A 195 7.05 7.20 16.19
C PHE A 195 5.85 6.77 17.06
N PHE A 196 5.46 5.49 17.02
CA PHE A 196 4.34 4.97 17.78
C PHE A 196 4.57 5.08 19.29
N THR A 197 5.72 4.65 19.79
CA THR A 197 6.05 4.73 21.22
C THR A 197 6.17 6.18 21.66
N GLY A 198 6.74 7.06 20.82
CA GLY A 198 6.77 8.50 21.03
C GLY A 198 5.37 9.11 21.15
N LEU A 199 4.45 8.74 20.25
CA LEU A 199 3.07 9.22 20.24
C LEU A 199 2.30 8.71 21.47
N TRP A 200 2.41 7.43 21.79
CA TRP A 200 1.79 6.85 22.97
C TRP A 200 2.34 7.48 24.26
N GLY A 201 3.66 7.61 24.38
CA GLY A 201 4.31 8.27 25.51
C GLY A 201 3.83 9.72 25.68
N PHE A 202 3.74 10.47 24.59
CA PHE A 202 3.19 11.82 24.58
C PHE A 202 1.74 11.87 25.10
N ILE A 203 0.89 10.92 24.69
CA ILE A 203 -0.50 10.81 25.16
C ILE A 203 -0.54 10.50 26.66
N PHE A 204 0.19 9.48 27.12
CA PHE A 204 0.22 9.07 28.53
C PHE A 204 0.76 10.16 29.47
N LEU A 205 1.72 10.96 28.99
CA LEU A 205 2.27 12.10 29.72
C LEU A 205 1.40 13.37 29.63
N ASN A 206 0.14 13.26 29.19
CA ASN A 206 -0.78 14.40 29.01
C ASN A 206 -0.22 15.52 28.10
N GLY A 207 0.65 15.20 27.15
CA GLY A 207 1.37 16.21 26.35
C GLY A 207 0.45 17.20 25.63
N PHE A 208 -0.76 16.78 25.24
CA PHE A 208 -1.78 17.65 24.63
C PHE A 208 -2.24 18.83 25.52
N LYS A 209 -2.10 18.72 26.84
CA LYS A 209 -2.43 19.79 27.80
C LYS A 209 -1.29 20.79 27.96
N GLU A 210 -0.06 20.38 27.64
CA GLU A 210 1.15 21.16 27.92
C GLU A 210 1.67 21.95 26.73
N ILE A 211 1.29 21.54 25.52
CA ILE A 211 1.68 22.25 24.31
C ILE A 211 0.70 23.39 23.98
N PRO A 212 1.20 24.50 23.39
CA PRO A 212 0.34 25.57 22.92
C PRO A 212 -0.69 25.10 21.88
N SER A 213 -1.80 25.84 21.76
CA SER A 213 -2.93 25.47 20.90
C SER A 213 -2.54 25.29 19.42
N LEU A 214 -1.57 26.06 18.92
CA LEU A 214 -1.05 25.93 17.56
C LEU A 214 -0.40 24.56 17.32
N TYR A 215 0.52 24.14 18.19
CA TYR A 215 1.20 22.84 18.07
C TYR A 215 0.22 21.68 18.18
N ARG A 216 -0.80 21.81 19.04
CA ARG A 216 -1.86 20.80 19.15
C ARG A 216 -2.64 20.64 17.85
N LYS A 217 -3.02 21.76 17.20
CA LYS A 217 -3.69 21.72 15.89
C LYS A 217 -2.79 21.07 14.84
N THR A 218 -1.50 21.40 14.81
CA THR A 218 -0.53 20.78 13.90
C THR A 218 -0.45 19.27 14.12
N LEU A 219 -0.42 18.81 15.38
CA LEU A 219 -0.38 17.39 15.72
C LEU A 219 -1.66 16.65 15.31
N TYR A 220 -2.84 17.27 15.41
CA TYR A 220 -4.07 16.67 14.90
C TYR A 220 -4.09 16.55 13.38
N VAL A 221 -3.66 17.58 12.66
CA VAL A 221 -3.55 17.54 11.19
C VAL A 221 -2.60 16.43 10.77
N LEU A 222 -1.47 16.33 11.45
CA LEU A 222 -0.46 15.30 11.25
C LEU A 222 -1.05 13.90 11.46
N ILE A 223 -1.63 13.62 12.64
CA ILE A 223 -2.21 12.30 12.93
C ILE A 223 -3.29 11.96 11.89
N SER A 224 -4.08 12.95 11.47
CA SER A 224 -5.09 12.77 10.42
C SER A 224 -4.44 12.38 9.09
N ILE A 225 -3.41 13.10 8.62
CA ILE A 225 -2.68 12.79 7.39
C ILE A 225 -2.11 11.37 7.44
N TRP A 226 -1.52 10.99 8.58
CA TRP A 226 -0.95 9.66 8.76
C TRP A 226 -2.00 8.56 8.74
N ILE A 227 -3.13 8.73 9.44
CA ILE A 227 -4.26 7.78 9.41
C ILE A 227 -4.82 7.65 7.98
N PHE A 228 -5.07 8.77 7.30
CA PHE A 228 -5.57 8.74 5.92
C PHE A 228 -4.57 8.08 4.98
N ASN A 229 -3.27 8.34 5.14
CA ASN A 229 -2.25 7.69 4.35
C ASN A 229 -2.22 6.17 4.60
N LEU A 230 -2.29 5.74 5.86
CA LEU A 230 -2.37 4.32 6.24
C LEU A 230 -3.58 3.65 5.61
N LEU A 231 -4.78 4.18 5.83
CA LEU A 231 -6.02 3.63 5.32
C LEU A 231 -6.01 3.59 3.78
N PHE A 232 -5.65 4.70 3.14
CA PHE A 232 -5.57 4.76 1.69
C PHE A 232 -4.58 3.72 1.14
N SER A 233 -3.36 3.66 1.70
CA SER A 233 -2.33 2.76 1.20
C SER A 233 -2.70 1.29 1.38
N VAL A 234 -3.27 0.93 2.53
CA VAL A 234 -3.63 -0.46 2.86
C VAL A 234 -4.78 -0.96 1.99
N PHE A 235 -5.79 -0.13 1.73
CA PHE A 235 -6.95 -0.54 0.94
C PHE A 235 -6.76 -0.35 -0.57
N ALA A 236 -5.98 0.63 -1.01
CA ALA A 236 -5.83 0.94 -2.42
C ALA A 236 -5.02 -0.12 -3.17
N SER A 237 -3.83 -0.49 -2.68
CA SER A 237 -2.93 -1.39 -3.41
C SER A 237 -1.93 -2.09 -2.48
N PRO A 238 -1.33 -3.22 -2.91
CA PRO A 238 -0.18 -3.80 -2.23
C PRO A 238 0.91 -2.76 -1.98
N ILE A 239 1.30 -2.63 -0.73
CA ILE A 239 2.28 -1.67 -0.27
C ILE A 239 3.68 -2.22 -0.53
N VAL A 240 4.52 -1.36 -1.09
CA VAL A 240 5.93 -1.64 -1.37
C VAL A 240 6.77 -0.42 -1.00
N LEU A 241 8.09 -0.58 -1.01
CA LEU A 241 9.02 0.42 -0.47
C LEU A 241 8.85 1.81 -1.11
N ARG A 242 8.60 1.88 -2.43
CA ARG A 242 8.47 3.18 -3.13
C ARG A 242 7.31 4.04 -2.61
N TYR A 243 6.30 3.44 -1.98
CA TYR A 243 5.15 4.18 -1.44
C TYR A 243 5.40 4.70 -0.02
N GLN A 244 6.43 4.19 0.65
CA GLN A 244 6.72 4.47 2.05
C GLN A 244 7.68 5.64 2.26
N VAL A 245 8.25 6.23 1.20
CA VAL A 245 9.19 7.35 1.30
C VAL A 245 8.55 8.59 1.95
N PHE A 246 7.32 8.94 1.57
CA PHE A 246 6.63 10.08 2.18
C PHE A 246 6.24 9.83 3.64
N PRO A 247 5.58 8.69 3.98
CA PRO A 247 5.34 8.32 5.37
C PRO A 247 6.61 8.29 6.23
N PHE A 248 7.72 7.81 5.68
CA PHE A 248 9.01 7.74 6.35
C PHE A 248 9.52 9.10 6.83
N ILE A 249 9.60 10.08 5.93
CA ILE A 249 10.07 11.44 6.25
C ILE A 249 9.21 11.99 7.38
N PHE A 250 7.91 11.81 7.23
CA PHE A 250 6.91 12.30 8.15
C PHE A 250 7.03 11.66 9.56
N THR A 251 7.05 10.33 9.65
CA THR A 251 7.14 9.61 10.94
C THR A 251 8.48 9.86 11.63
N LEU A 252 9.57 9.99 10.87
CA LEU A 252 10.90 10.28 11.42
C LEU A 252 10.97 11.68 12.02
N SER A 253 10.55 12.71 11.27
CA SER A 253 10.61 14.10 11.72
C SER A 253 9.76 14.31 12.99
N PHE A 254 8.53 13.79 13.01
CA PHE A 254 7.65 13.97 14.15
C PHE A 254 7.94 13.01 15.31
N GLY A 255 8.45 11.81 15.03
CA GLY A 255 8.98 10.93 16.06
C GLY A 255 10.08 11.63 16.86
N GLY A 256 11.00 12.35 16.19
CA GLY A 256 12.05 13.12 16.85
C GLY A 256 11.50 14.22 17.76
N ILE A 257 10.47 14.94 17.32
CA ILE A 257 9.81 15.98 18.13
C ILE A 257 9.13 15.36 19.36
N LEU A 258 8.38 14.27 19.18
CA LEU A 258 7.69 13.58 20.29
C LEU A 258 8.69 13.02 21.30
N LEU A 259 9.79 12.43 20.83
CA LEU A 259 10.88 11.98 21.72
C LEU A 259 11.48 13.17 22.49
N SER A 260 11.74 14.30 21.81
CA SER A 260 12.32 15.47 22.48
C SER A 260 11.43 15.96 23.64
N PHE A 261 10.10 15.87 23.49
CA PHE A 261 9.15 16.17 24.55
C PHE A 261 9.28 15.17 25.72
N MET A 262 9.33 13.86 25.42
CA MET A 262 9.47 12.83 26.45
C MET A 262 10.78 12.95 27.24
N ILE A 263 11.89 13.22 26.54
CA ILE A 263 13.21 13.42 27.16
C ILE A 263 13.18 14.64 28.10
N ARG A 264 12.61 15.77 27.64
CA ARG A 264 12.45 16.95 28.51
C ARG A 264 11.63 16.62 29.75
N LYS A 265 10.57 15.83 29.59
CA LYS A 265 9.74 15.39 30.71
C LYS A 265 10.45 14.48 31.69
N SER A 266 11.30 13.56 31.22
CA SER A 266 12.07 12.69 32.11
C SER A 266 13.13 13.42 32.93
N PHE A 267 13.63 14.57 32.43
CA PHE A 267 14.62 15.38 33.14
C PHE A 267 14.01 16.46 34.05
N ILE A 268 12.70 16.70 33.98
CA ILE A 268 12.01 17.55 34.96
C ILE A 268 11.67 16.68 36.18
N THR A 269 12.64 16.56 37.09
CA THR A 269 12.44 15.96 38.41
C THR A 269 11.37 16.75 39.17
N PRO A 270 10.43 16.12 39.90
CA PRO A 270 9.50 16.81 40.80
C PRO A 270 10.25 17.35 42.03
N THR A 271 11.13 18.32 41.83
CA THR A 271 11.80 19.09 42.89
C THR A 271 11.58 20.56 42.62
N GLU A 272 10.32 20.98 42.76
CA GLU A 272 9.97 22.36 43.14
C GLU A 272 8.49 22.44 43.55
N LYS A 273 8.11 21.67 44.58
CA LYS A 273 7.21 22.23 45.58
C LYS A 273 8.09 22.80 46.67
N SER A 274 8.66 23.99 46.44
CA SER A 274 9.25 24.76 47.51
C SER A 274 8.15 25.02 48.55
N PRO A 275 8.37 24.71 49.85
CA PRO A 275 7.41 25.06 50.87
C PRO A 275 7.31 26.58 50.88
N LEU A 276 6.10 27.11 50.65
CA LEU A 276 5.86 28.52 50.91
C LEU A 276 6.14 28.76 52.39
N VAL A 277 7.34 29.27 52.60
CA VAL A 277 7.83 29.98 53.76
C VAL A 277 6.72 30.87 54.31
N ASN A 278 6.38 30.59 55.57
CA ASN A 278 5.82 31.50 56.55
C ASN A 278 5.99 32.99 56.16
N LYS A 279 4.90 33.57 55.69
CA LYS A 279 4.54 34.99 55.72
C LYS A 279 3.06 34.94 56.12
N ASP A 280 2.60 35.32 57.31
CA ASP A 280 2.94 36.51 58.07
C ASP A 280 2.74 36.30 59.59
N ILE A 281 3.84 36.23 60.34
CA ILE A 281 3.91 36.88 61.66
C ILE A 281 4.34 38.33 61.35
N ALA A 282 3.41 39.11 60.82
CA ALA A 282 3.55 40.55 60.58
C ALA A 282 2.19 41.18 60.24
N ALA A 283 1.16 40.84 61.01
CA ALA A 283 0.00 41.70 61.17
C ALA A 283 -0.15 41.95 62.67
N ALA A 284 0.57 42.98 63.13
CA ALA A 284 0.23 43.65 64.36
C ALA A 284 -1.12 44.35 64.15
N LEU A 285 -2.16 43.86 64.82
CA LEU A 285 -3.29 44.61 65.38
C LEU A 285 -3.97 43.72 66.44
#